data_AF-A0A7N2M8I2-F1
#
_entry.id   AF-A0A7N2M8I2-F1
#
_cell.length_a   1.000
_cell.length_b   1.000
_cell.length_c   1.000
_cell.angle_alpha   90.00
_cell.angle_beta   90.00
_cell.angle_gamma   90.00
#
_symmetry.space_group_name_H-M   'P 1'
#
loop_
_entity.id
_entity.type
_entity.pdbx_description
1 polymer ?
#
loop_
_entity_poly.entity_id
_entity_poly.type
_entity_poly.pdbx_seq_one_letter_code
_entity_poly.pdbx_strand_id
1 'polypeptide(L)'
;MATSRSLYRTTTQFSQTLLRTFSTTPKPSHHNHHQQSHKFLESHSYVGSWWHSDPPRDPKAAERRLAMLRRDYAKQVKLVRKEYIREVELMRLEQQRKDEARREALRLANEEKKKLKAEAAKLRAHERELAEKEFRQTLLKERAEKLENWRMKETKREEKKKEKKELLHRKSSLWIDESELEKKILEAIVDTTPL
;
A
#
# COMPACT_ATOMS: atom_id res chain seq x y z
N MET A 1 -29.72 45.40 16.31
CA MET A 1 -29.85 45.71 14.88
C MET A 1 -29.33 44.53 14.09
N ALA A 2 -30.23 43.83 13.41
CA ALA A 2 -29.97 42.65 12.60
C ALA A 2 -29.38 43.02 11.24
N THR A 3 -28.45 42.21 10.70
CA THR A 3 -28.33 42.00 9.26
C THR A 3 -27.88 40.57 8.96
N SER A 4 -28.80 39.86 8.31
CA SER A 4 -28.68 38.55 7.71
C SER A 4 -27.71 38.53 6.52
N ARG A 5 -26.87 37.49 6.41
CA ARG A 5 -26.38 37.04 5.10
C ARG A 5 -26.49 35.52 5.01
N SER A 6 -27.44 35.12 4.17
CA SER A 6 -27.76 33.74 3.84
C SER A 6 -26.63 33.12 3.03
N LEU A 7 -26.15 31.95 3.43
CA LEU A 7 -25.38 31.07 2.55
C LEU A 7 -26.34 30.00 2.05
N TYR A 8 -26.66 30.12 0.77
CA TYR A 8 -27.47 29.19 0.00
C TYR A 8 -26.89 27.78 0.11
N ARG A 9 -27.66 26.88 0.73
CA ARG A 9 -27.40 25.45 0.72
C ARG A 9 -27.94 24.90 -0.61
N THR A 10 -27.08 24.85 -1.62
CA THR A 10 -27.42 24.24 -2.91
C THR A 10 -27.51 22.73 -2.72
N THR A 11 -28.73 22.21 -2.58
CA THR A 11 -29.00 20.77 -2.62
C THR A 11 -29.07 20.34 -4.08
N THR A 12 -27.94 19.97 -4.66
CA THR A 12 -27.95 19.27 -5.95
C THR A 12 -28.34 17.82 -5.66
N GLN A 13 -29.63 17.54 -5.78
CA GLN A 13 -30.16 16.17 -5.84
C GLN A 13 -29.64 15.51 -7.11
N PHE A 14 -28.49 14.86 -7.03
CA PHE A 14 -28.15 13.81 -7.98
C PHE A 14 -28.77 12.52 -7.47
N SER A 15 -29.97 12.24 -7.97
CA SER A 15 -30.53 10.89 -8.01
C SER A 15 -29.64 10.02 -8.91
N GLN A 16 -28.48 9.63 -8.39
CA GLN A 16 -27.74 8.51 -8.95
C GLN A 16 -28.50 7.25 -8.56
N THR A 17 -29.30 6.78 -9.51
CA THR A 17 -29.73 5.39 -9.55
C THR A 17 -28.50 4.53 -9.32
N LEU A 18 -28.42 3.92 -8.13
CA LEU A 18 -27.48 2.85 -7.86
C LEU A 18 -27.90 1.66 -8.73
N LEU A 19 -27.53 1.70 -10.01
CA LEU A 19 -27.44 0.51 -10.83
C LEU A 19 -26.38 -0.36 -10.17
N ARG A 20 -26.85 -1.24 -9.30
CA ARG A 20 -26.11 -2.37 -8.76
C ARG A 20 -25.69 -3.23 -9.96
N THR A 21 -24.56 -2.88 -10.55
CA THR A 21 -23.88 -3.71 -11.52
C THR A 21 -23.40 -4.94 -10.77
N PHE A 22 -24.20 -6.00 -10.81
CA PHE A 22 -23.76 -7.35 -10.52
C PHE A 22 -22.78 -7.76 -11.61
N SER A 23 -21.57 -7.22 -11.58
CA SER A 23 -20.47 -7.75 -12.35
C SER A 23 -20.01 -9.01 -11.61
N THR A 24 -20.73 -10.10 -11.83
CA THR A 24 -20.22 -11.43 -11.54
C THR A 24 -19.09 -11.65 -12.53
N THR A 25 -17.86 -11.35 -12.13
CA THR A 25 -16.72 -11.95 -12.82
C THR A 25 -16.96 -13.46 -12.77
N PRO A 26 -17.11 -14.14 -13.93
CA PRO A 26 -17.20 -15.58 -13.91
C PRO A 26 -15.84 -16.05 -13.43
N LYS A 27 -15.73 -16.38 -12.14
CA LYS A 27 -14.69 -17.29 -11.69
C LYS A 27 -14.77 -18.44 -12.68
N PRO A 28 -13.66 -18.85 -13.32
CA PRO A 28 -13.69 -19.98 -14.23
C PRO A 28 -14.25 -21.15 -13.43
N SER A 29 -15.54 -21.43 -13.65
CA SER A 29 -16.18 -22.64 -13.18
C SER A 29 -15.26 -23.73 -13.65
N HIS A 30 -14.73 -24.53 -12.72
CA HIS A 30 -13.88 -25.67 -12.99
C HIS A 30 -14.44 -26.34 -14.25
N HIS A 31 -13.78 -26.10 -15.39
CA HIS A 31 -14.34 -26.47 -16.68
C HIS A 31 -14.49 -27.98 -16.61
N ASN A 32 -15.69 -28.48 -16.92
CA ASN A 32 -16.06 -29.89 -16.85
C ASN A 32 -15.18 -30.69 -17.84
N HIS A 33 -13.92 -30.94 -17.47
CA HIS A 33 -12.93 -31.65 -18.29
C HIS A 33 -13.32 -33.10 -18.54
N HIS A 34 -14.33 -33.62 -17.83
CA HIS A 34 -14.98 -34.89 -18.14
C HIS A 34 -15.41 -34.95 -19.61
N GLN A 35 -15.96 -33.88 -20.18
CA GLN A 35 -16.37 -33.89 -21.60
C GLN A 35 -15.19 -34.06 -22.58
N GLN A 36 -13.97 -33.68 -22.20
CA GLN A 36 -12.79 -33.79 -23.06
C GLN A 36 -12.08 -35.14 -22.92
N SER A 37 -12.27 -35.86 -21.81
CA SER A 37 -11.68 -37.18 -21.58
C SER A 37 -12.59 -38.34 -21.97
N HIS A 38 -13.86 -38.09 -22.30
CA HIS A 38 -14.77 -39.15 -22.76
C HIS A 38 -14.46 -39.51 -24.21
N LYS A 39 -13.66 -40.57 -24.39
CA LYS A 39 -13.68 -41.32 -25.64
C LYS A 39 -15.01 -42.07 -25.70
N PHE A 40 -15.84 -41.76 -26.69
CA PHE A 40 -17.07 -42.51 -26.92
C PHE A 40 -16.71 -43.97 -27.18
N LEU A 41 -17.34 -44.88 -26.43
CA LEU A 41 -17.21 -46.31 -26.68
C LEU A 41 -17.86 -46.64 -28.03
N GLU A 42 -17.29 -47.61 -28.74
CA GLU A 42 -17.90 -48.15 -29.95
C GLU A 42 -19.30 -48.69 -29.66
N SER A 43 -20.18 -48.67 -30.67
CA SER A 43 -21.56 -49.15 -30.55
C SER A 43 -21.56 -50.59 -30.04
N HIS A 44 -22.12 -50.83 -28.85
CA HIS A 44 -22.17 -52.16 -28.29
C HIS A 44 -23.28 -52.99 -28.97
N SER A 45 -22.88 -54.07 -29.64
CA SER A 45 -23.76 -55.04 -30.32
C SER A 45 -24.83 -55.70 -29.45
N TYR A 46 -24.75 -55.55 -28.12
CA TYR A 46 -25.71 -56.10 -27.18
C TYR A 46 -26.97 -55.23 -27.04
N VAL A 47 -26.85 -53.91 -27.26
CA VAL A 47 -27.97 -52.97 -27.22
C VAL A 47 -28.74 -53.09 -28.54
N GLY A 48 -29.60 -54.10 -28.64
CA GLY A 48 -30.39 -54.40 -29.85
C GLY A 48 -30.52 -55.89 -30.18
N SER A 49 -29.74 -56.76 -29.54
CA SER A 49 -29.75 -58.22 -29.78
C SER A 49 -31.07 -58.90 -29.41
N TRP A 50 -31.86 -58.28 -28.53
CA TRP A 50 -33.18 -58.74 -28.12
C TRP A 50 -34.25 -58.62 -29.20
N TRP A 51 -34.00 -57.80 -30.23
CA TRP A 51 -34.89 -57.65 -31.39
C TRP A 51 -34.71 -58.79 -32.41
N HIS A 52 -33.61 -59.54 -32.30
CA HIS A 52 -33.24 -60.59 -33.25
C HIS A 52 -33.38 -62.01 -32.68
N SER A 53 -33.86 -62.15 -31.43
CA SER A 53 -34.07 -63.46 -30.79
C SER A 53 -35.56 -63.76 -30.64
N ASP A 54 -36.00 -64.92 -31.13
CA ASP A 54 -37.37 -65.39 -30.94
C ASP A 54 -37.74 -65.48 -29.45
N PRO A 55 -38.94 -65.03 -29.05
CA PRO A 55 -39.44 -65.19 -27.69
C PRO A 55 -39.40 -66.67 -27.27
N PRO A 56 -38.86 -67.01 -26.08
CA PRO A 56 -38.89 -68.39 -25.62
C PRO A 56 -40.33 -68.90 -25.54
N ARG A 57 -40.62 -70.01 -26.25
CA ARG A 57 -41.98 -70.59 -26.35
C ARG A 57 -42.51 -71.14 -25.02
N ASP A 58 -41.59 -71.51 -24.11
CA ASP A 58 -41.90 -72.06 -22.78
C ASP A 58 -41.66 -71.04 -21.64
N PRO A 59 -42.63 -70.84 -20.73
CA PRO A 59 -42.54 -69.83 -19.66
C PRO A 59 -41.39 -70.09 -18.69
N LYS A 60 -41.13 -71.35 -18.33
CA LYS A 60 -40.05 -71.75 -17.42
C LYS A 60 -38.65 -71.51 -18.01
N ALA A 61 -38.51 -71.55 -19.33
CA ALA A 61 -37.26 -71.26 -20.02
C ALA A 61 -36.99 -69.74 -20.08
N ALA A 62 -38.03 -68.93 -20.29
CA ALA A 62 -37.95 -67.48 -20.26
C ALA A 62 -37.50 -66.98 -18.87
N GLU A 63 -38.08 -67.51 -17.79
CA GLU A 63 -37.71 -67.17 -16.42
C GLU A 63 -36.24 -67.46 -16.11
N ARG A 64 -35.73 -68.61 -16.55
CA ARG A 64 -34.30 -68.97 -16.39
C ARG A 64 -33.38 -68.02 -17.14
N ARG A 65 -33.72 -67.68 -18.39
CA ARG A 65 -32.96 -66.71 -19.20
C ARG A 65 -32.94 -65.32 -18.54
N LEU A 66 -34.09 -64.86 -18.07
CA LEU A 66 -34.21 -63.57 -17.37
C LEU A 66 -33.43 -63.56 -16.04
N ALA A 67 -33.46 -64.65 -15.28
CA ALA A 67 -32.71 -64.77 -14.03
C ALA A 67 -31.19 -64.73 -14.27
N MET A 68 -30.70 -65.40 -15.31
CA MET A 68 -29.30 -65.32 -15.73
C MET A 68 -28.93 -63.90 -16.16
N LEU A 69 -29.76 -63.26 -16.98
CA LEU A 69 -29.54 -61.89 -17.42
C LEU A 69 -29.41 -60.90 -16.26
N ARG A 70 -30.34 -60.98 -15.30
CA ARG A 70 -30.33 -60.11 -14.11
C ARG A 70 -29.04 -60.30 -13.31
N ARG A 71 -28.55 -61.54 -13.17
CA ARG A 71 -27.30 -61.84 -12.48
C ARG A 71 -26.10 -61.29 -13.22
N ASP A 72 -26.03 -61.49 -14.53
CA ASP A 72 -24.87 -61.07 -15.32
C ASP A 72 -24.81 -59.55 -15.46
N TYR A 73 -25.96 -58.89 -15.63
CA TYR A 73 -26.05 -57.43 -15.57
C TYR A 73 -25.62 -56.89 -14.20
N ALA A 74 -26.09 -57.49 -13.09
CA ALA A 74 -25.68 -57.07 -11.76
C ALA A 74 -24.16 -57.23 -11.53
N LYS A 75 -23.55 -58.29 -12.08
CA LYS A 75 -22.09 -58.48 -12.05
C LYS A 75 -21.37 -57.40 -12.87
N GLN A 76 -21.81 -57.14 -14.11
CA GLN A 76 -21.22 -56.11 -14.97
C GLN A 76 -21.28 -54.72 -14.33
N VAL A 77 -22.45 -54.32 -13.83
CA VAL A 77 -22.62 -53.03 -13.13
C VAL A 77 -21.75 -52.96 -11.87
N LYS A 78 -21.60 -54.06 -11.14
CA LYS A 78 -20.71 -54.10 -9.97
C LYS A 78 -19.25 -53.91 -10.35
N LEU A 79 -18.79 -54.45 -11.48
CA LEU A 79 -17.43 -54.24 -11.99
C LEU A 79 -17.21 -52.77 -12.38
N VAL A 80 -18.12 -52.21 -13.19
CA VAL A 80 -18.07 -50.80 -13.61
C VAL A 80 -18.07 -49.87 -12.40
N ARG A 81 -18.90 -50.14 -11.37
CA ARG A 81 -18.91 -49.34 -10.14
C ARG A 81 -17.57 -49.37 -9.40
N LYS A 82 -16.91 -50.54 -9.34
CA LYS A 82 -15.58 -50.67 -8.72
C LYS A 82 -14.49 -49.94 -9.52
N GLU A 83 -14.58 -49.94 -10.84
CA GLU A 83 -13.68 -49.16 -11.71
C GLU A 83 -13.87 -47.67 -11.48
N TYR A 84 -15.11 -47.20 -11.54
CA TYR A 84 -15.44 -45.80 -11.30
C TYR A 84 -14.96 -45.30 -9.92
N ILE A 85 -15.17 -46.07 -8.86
CA ILE A 85 -14.68 -45.70 -7.52
C ILE A 85 -13.16 -45.52 -7.53
N ARG A 86 -12.42 -46.46 -8.15
CA ARG A 86 -10.96 -46.38 -8.25
C ARG A 86 -10.50 -45.16 -9.06
N GLU A 87 -11.15 -44.88 -10.19
CA GLU A 87 -10.84 -43.71 -11.01
C GLU A 87 -11.06 -42.39 -10.26
N VAL A 88 -12.19 -42.28 -9.56
CA VAL A 88 -12.49 -41.10 -8.74
C VAL A 88 -11.48 -40.94 -7.60
N GLU A 89 -11.05 -42.03 -6.97
CA GLU A 89 -10.01 -42.02 -5.93
C GLU A 89 -8.65 -41.57 -6.49
N LEU A 90 -8.25 -42.06 -7.67
CA LEU A 90 -7.03 -41.62 -8.34
C LEU A 90 -7.07 -40.13 -8.66
N MET A 91 -8.18 -39.63 -9.21
CA MET A 91 -8.35 -38.19 -9.47
C MET A 91 -8.26 -37.36 -8.18
N ARG A 92 -8.82 -37.85 -7.07
CA ARG A 92 -8.72 -37.17 -5.77
C ARG A 92 -7.28 -37.08 -5.29
N LEU A 93 -6.50 -38.17 -5.40
CA LEU A 93 -5.09 -38.19 -5.01
C LEU A 93 -4.24 -37.26 -5.89
N GLU A 94 -4.49 -37.22 -7.19
CA GLU A 94 -3.82 -36.28 -8.10
C GLU A 94 -4.11 -34.83 -7.73
N GLN A 95 -5.37 -34.53 -7.39
CA GLN A 95 -5.75 -33.19 -6.95
C GLN A 95 -5.03 -32.79 -5.66
N GLN A 96 -4.95 -33.71 -4.69
CA GLN A 96 -4.21 -33.48 -3.43
C GLN A 96 -2.73 -33.18 -3.68
N ARG A 97 -2.06 -33.96 -4.53
CA ARG A 97 -0.66 -33.71 -4.91
C ARG A 97 -0.47 -32.34 -5.55
N LYS A 98 -1.38 -31.93 -6.44
CA LYS A 98 -1.36 -30.60 -7.06
C LYS A 98 -1.58 -29.49 -6.03
N ASP A 99 -2.47 -29.70 -5.07
CA ASP A 99 -2.77 -28.73 -4.01
C ASP A 99 -1.60 -28.56 -3.05
N GLU A 100 -0.94 -29.65 -2.67
CA GLU A 100 0.27 -29.67 -1.84
C GLU A 100 1.41 -28.93 -2.53
N ALA A 101 1.71 -29.26 -3.79
CA ALA A 101 2.73 -28.57 -4.57
C ALA A 101 2.46 -27.06 -4.68
N ARG A 102 1.20 -26.66 -4.91
CA ARG A 102 0.81 -25.24 -4.93
C ARG A 102 0.99 -24.58 -3.58
N ARG A 103 0.64 -25.24 -2.48
CA ARG A 103 0.79 -24.71 -1.12
C ARG A 103 2.26 -24.50 -0.76
N GLU A 104 3.12 -25.45 -1.10
CA GLU A 104 4.56 -25.34 -0.86
C GLU A 104 5.21 -24.23 -1.70
N ALA A 105 4.87 -24.15 -2.99
CA ALA A 105 5.35 -23.08 -3.86
C ALA A 105 4.95 -21.69 -3.33
N LEU A 106 3.69 -21.54 -2.88
CA LEU A 106 3.21 -20.30 -2.26
C LEU A 106 3.94 -19.99 -0.95
N ARG A 107 4.28 -21.00 -0.14
CA ARG A 107 5.04 -20.81 1.10
C ARG A 107 6.42 -20.24 0.79
N LEU A 108 7.15 -20.84 -0.15
CA LEU A 108 8.49 -20.41 -0.55
C LEU A 108 8.49 -18.98 -1.10
N ALA A 109 7.57 -18.67 -2.02
CA ALA A 109 7.43 -17.31 -2.57
C ALA A 109 7.12 -16.26 -1.49
N ASN A 110 6.29 -16.62 -0.50
CA ASN A 110 5.99 -15.74 0.62
C ASN A 110 7.20 -15.53 1.55
N GLU A 111 8.00 -16.55 1.78
CA GLU A 111 9.24 -16.45 2.56
C GLU A 111 10.27 -15.55 1.86
N GLU A 112 10.46 -15.70 0.55
CA GLU A 112 11.31 -14.82 -0.26
C GLU A 112 10.83 -13.37 -0.19
N LYS A 113 9.53 -13.14 -0.40
CA LYS A 113 8.93 -11.80 -0.28
C LYS A 113 9.14 -11.20 1.12
N LYS A 114 9.05 -12.00 2.18
CA LYS A 114 9.32 -11.56 3.56
C LYS A 114 10.78 -11.18 3.76
N LYS A 115 11.73 -11.97 3.22
CA LYS A 115 13.17 -11.67 3.28
C LYS A 115 13.49 -10.34 2.59
N LEU A 116 13.01 -10.17 1.35
CA LEU A 116 13.17 -8.91 0.60
C LEU A 116 12.56 -7.72 1.33
N LYS A 117 11.36 -7.89 1.91
CA LYS A 117 10.71 -6.83 2.70
C LYS A 117 11.50 -6.48 3.96
N ALA A 118 12.11 -7.46 4.62
CA ALA A 118 12.94 -7.25 5.80
C ALA A 118 14.24 -6.51 5.45
N GLU A 119 14.89 -6.87 4.35
CA GLU A 119 16.07 -6.15 3.84
C GLU A 119 15.73 -4.70 3.49
N ALA A 120 14.64 -4.47 2.75
CA ALA A 120 14.15 -3.12 2.45
C ALA A 120 13.73 -2.33 3.71
N ALA A 121 13.30 -3.00 4.77
CA ALA A 121 13.02 -2.35 6.06
C ALA A 121 14.31 -1.95 6.79
N LYS A 122 15.36 -2.78 6.73
CA LYS A 122 16.68 -2.46 7.29
C LYS A 122 17.32 -1.26 6.59
N LEU A 123 17.26 -1.20 5.26
CA LEU A 123 17.76 -0.05 4.49
C LEU A 123 17.04 1.24 4.89
N ARG A 124 15.70 1.21 4.95
CA ARG A 124 14.90 2.37 5.40
C ARG A 124 15.17 2.76 6.85
N ALA A 125 15.48 1.80 7.73
CA ALA A 125 15.89 2.12 9.09
C ALA A 125 17.22 2.87 9.11
N HIS A 126 18.20 2.39 8.34
CA HIS A 126 19.50 3.06 8.21
C HIS A 126 19.37 4.47 7.60
N GLU A 127 18.52 4.66 6.59
CA GLU A 127 18.22 5.98 6.03
C GLU A 127 17.65 6.94 7.08
N ARG A 128 16.75 6.48 7.95
CA ARG A 128 16.21 7.29 9.05
C ARG A 128 17.29 7.66 10.07
N GLU A 129 18.14 6.70 10.43
CA GLU A 129 19.26 6.97 11.33
C GLU A 129 20.24 8.00 10.76
N LEU A 130 20.53 7.93 9.46
CA LEU A 130 21.34 8.93 8.78
C LEU A 130 20.66 10.29 8.79
N ALA A 131 19.37 10.36 8.43
CA ALA A 131 18.61 11.61 8.45
C ALA A 131 18.58 12.26 9.85
N GLU A 132 18.45 11.46 10.91
CA GLU A 132 18.52 11.96 12.29
C GLU A 132 19.91 12.51 12.64
N LYS A 133 20.98 11.84 12.21
CA LYS A 133 22.36 12.31 12.43
C LYS A 133 22.61 13.62 11.69
N GLU A 134 22.19 13.71 10.43
CA GLU A 134 22.28 14.93 9.63
C GLU A 134 21.49 16.07 10.28
N PHE A 135 20.27 15.80 10.75
CA PHE A 135 19.46 16.78 11.46
C PHE A 135 20.13 17.30 12.74
N ARG A 136 20.80 16.43 13.51
CA ARG A 136 21.57 16.85 14.69
C ARG A 136 22.77 17.71 14.30
N GLN A 137 23.47 17.37 13.22
CA GLN A 137 24.61 18.14 12.74
C GLN A 137 24.19 19.53 12.26
N THR A 138 23.10 19.66 11.50
CA THR A 138 22.59 20.96 11.06
C THR A 138 22.17 21.82 12.25
N LEU A 139 21.54 21.22 13.28
CA LEU A 139 21.16 21.92 14.49
C LEU A 139 22.36 22.46 15.29
N LEU A 140 23.47 21.73 15.32
CA LEU A 140 24.71 22.21 15.93
C LEU A 140 25.34 23.37 15.15
N LYS A 141 25.34 23.31 13.81
CA LYS A 141 25.82 24.40 12.94
C LYS A 141 25.01 25.67 13.16
N GLU A 142 23.67 25.57 13.13
CA GLU A 142 22.75 26.68 13.40
C GLU A 142 22.98 27.33 14.77
N ARG A 143 23.25 26.52 15.81
CA ARG A 143 23.60 27.04 17.14
C ARG A 143 24.93 27.79 17.12
N ALA A 144 25.95 27.26 16.45
CA ALA A 144 27.26 27.90 16.33
C ALA A 144 27.16 29.25 15.59
N GLU A 145 26.48 29.29 14.45
CA GLU A 145 26.25 30.51 13.68
C GLU A 145 25.50 31.57 14.49
N LYS A 146 24.49 31.17 15.29
CA LYS A 146 23.80 32.09 16.20
C LYS A 146 24.72 32.64 17.28
N LEU A 147 25.58 31.81 17.87
CA LEU A 147 26.55 32.26 18.87
C LEU A 147 27.57 33.24 18.28
N GLU A 148 28.09 32.97 17.09
CA GLU A 148 28.99 33.88 16.37
C GLU A 148 28.30 35.21 16.05
N ASN A 149 27.06 35.17 15.55
CA ASN A 149 26.26 36.36 15.31
C ASN A 149 26.03 37.18 16.60
N TRP A 150 25.85 36.52 17.74
CA TRP A 150 25.74 37.20 19.04
C TRP A 150 27.04 37.89 19.42
N ARG A 151 28.19 37.22 19.30
CA ARG A 151 29.52 37.81 19.55
C ARG A 151 29.75 39.03 18.67
N MET A 152 29.45 38.93 17.37
CA MET A 152 29.58 40.06 16.44
C MET A 152 28.64 41.23 16.76
N LYS A 153 27.47 40.96 17.33
CA LYS A 153 26.56 42.02 17.79
C LYS A 153 27.07 42.69 19.06
N GLU A 154 27.69 41.92 19.95
CA GLU A 154 28.27 42.42 21.19
C GLU A 154 29.47 43.33 20.91
N THR A 155 30.41 42.89 20.08
CA THR A 155 31.55 43.72 19.65
C THR A 155 31.09 45.02 18.99
N LYS A 156 30.12 44.95 18.06
CA LYS A 156 29.52 46.15 17.45
C LYS A 156 28.86 47.09 18.46
N ARG A 157 28.26 46.57 19.54
CA ARG A 157 27.69 47.42 20.60
C ARG A 157 28.80 48.10 21.39
N GLU A 158 29.88 47.40 21.70
CA GLU A 158 31.03 47.95 22.40
C GLU A 158 31.74 49.02 21.58
N GLU A 159 31.97 48.78 20.29
CA GLU A 159 32.52 49.76 19.34
C GLU A 159 31.66 51.03 19.32
N LYS A 160 30.34 50.89 19.15
CA LYS A 160 29.41 52.03 19.19
C LYS A 160 29.43 52.78 20.52
N LYS A 161 29.63 52.08 21.66
CA LYS A 161 29.79 52.74 22.97
C LYS A 161 31.10 53.53 23.04
N LYS A 162 32.21 52.97 22.54
CA LYS A 162 33.51 53.64 22.47
C LYS A 162 33.46 54.86 21.55
N GLU A 163 32.93 54.72 20.34
CA GLU A 163 32.73 55.83 19.40
C GLU A 163 31.92 56.96 20.02
N LYS A 164 30.80 56.65 20.68
CA LYS A 164 30.00 57.67 21.40
C LYS A 164 30.77 58.35 22.51
N LYS A 165 31.55 57.59 23.30
CA LYS A 165 32.38 58.14 24.38
C LYS A 165 33.47 59.05 23.82
N GLU A 166 34.13 58.66 22.74
CA GLU A 166 35.14 59.48 22.07
C GLU A 166 34.55 60.74 21.46
N LEU A 167 33.41 60.64 20.77
CA LEU A 167 32.68 61.79 20.25
C LEU A 167 32.31 62.76 21.38
N LEU A 168 31.85 62.24 22.52
CA LEU A 168 31.51 63.05 23.68
C LEU A 168 32.76 63.72 24.27
N HIS A 169 33.88 63.01 24.38
CA HIS A 169 35.15 63.56 24.85
C HIS A 169 35.68 64.69 23.95
N ARG A 170 35.58 64.55 22.62
CA ARG A 170 35.97 65.59 21.66
C ARG A 170 35.06 66.82 21.73
N LYS A 171 33.76 66.62 22.02
CA LYS A 171 32.81 67.73 22.17
C LYS A 171 32.93 68.40 23.54
N SER A 172 33.17 67.63 24.61
CA SER A 172 33.29 68.15 25.97
C SER A 172 34.54 68.98 26.16
N SER A 173 35.62 68.76 25.41
CA SER A 173 36.77 69.66 25.42
C SER A 173 36.48 71.06 24.86
N LEU A 174 35.34 71.25 24.19
CA LEU A 174 34.84 72.55 23.76
C LEU A 174 33.78 73.12 24.71
N TRP A 175 33.41 72.37 25.76
CA TRP A 175 32.47 72.87 26.75
C TRP A 175 33.15 73.96 27.58
N ILE A 176 32.37 75.00 27.86
CA ILE A 176 32.84 76.21 28.51
C ILE A 176 32.29 76.15 29.92
N ASP A 177 33.16 76.24 30.92
CA ASP A 177 32.73 76.28 32.31
C ASP A 177 31.97 77.58 32.59
N GLU A 178 31.04 77.55 33.54
CA GLU A 178 30.11 78.66 33.79
C GLU A 178 30.83 79.97 34.13
N SER A 179 31.99 79.89 34.79
CA SER A 179 32.86 81.03 35.09
C SER A 179 33.57 81.65 33.88
N GLU A 180 33.69 80.92 32.77
CA GLU A 180 34.36 81.35 31.54
C GLU A 180 33.37 81.68 30.41
N LEU A 181 32.08 81.43 30.63
CA LEU A 181 31.02 81.57 29.64
C LEU A 181 30.85 83.02 29.15
N GLU A 182 30.79 83.98 30.07
CA GLU A 182 30.64 85.41 29.75
C GLU A 182 31.80 85.93 28.90
N LYS A 183 33.03 85.48 29.19
CA LYS A 183 34.23 85.88 28.46
C LYS A 183 34.20 85.39 27.01
N LYS A 184 33.84 84.12 26.81
CA LYS A 184 33.73 83.53 25.46
C LYS A 184 32.57 84.09 24.64
N ILE A 185 31.46 84.48 25.27
CA ILE A 185 30.35 85.15 24.58
C ILE A 185 30.81 86.49 23.99
N LEU A 186 31.57 87.28 24.77
CA LEU A 186 32.12 88.54 24.29
C LEU A 186 33.12 88.33 23.14
N GLU A 187 34.01 87.33 23.26
CA GLU A 187 34.98 86.97 22.21
C GLU A 187 34.29 86.59 20.89
N ALA A 188 33.24 85.74 20.94
CA ALA A 188 32.50 85.32 19.75
C ALA A 188 31.68 86.45 19.07
N ILE A 189 31.28 87.48 19.83
CA ILE A 189 30.61 88.66 19.27
C ILE A 189 31.59 89.56 18.52
N VAL A 190 32.86 89.59 18.96
CA VAL A 190 33.92 90.41 18.35
C VAL A 190 34.56 89.70 17.15
N ASP A 191 34.81 88.39 17.25
CA ASP A 191 35.36 87.57 16.18
C ASP A 191 34.25 86.98 15.29
N THR A 192 33.56 87.84 14.53
CA THR A 192 32.57 87.36 13.57
C THR A 192 33.26 86.74 12.35
N THR A 193 33.46 85.43 12.35
CA THR A 193 33.88 84.69 11.16
C THR A 193 32.72 84.64 10.15
N PRO A 194 32.87 85.18 8.92
CA PRO A 194 31.85 85.02 7.88
C PRO A 194 31.82 83.57 7.38
N LEU A 195 30.60 83.08 7.09
CA LEU A 195 30.28 81.71 6.69
C LEU A 195 31.08 81.20 5.48
#